data_AF-A0AA90YT46-F1
#
_entry.id   AF-A0AA90YT46-F1
#
_cell.length_a   1.000
_cell.length_b   1.000
_cell.length_c   1.000
_cell.angle_alpha   90.00
_cell.angle_beta   90.00
_cell.angle_gamma   90.00
#
_symmetry.space_group_name_H-M   'P 1'
#
loop_
_entity.id
_entity.type
_entity.pdbx_description
1 polymer ?
#
loop_
_entity_poly.entity_id
_entity_poly.type
_entity_poly.pdbx_seq_one_letter_code
_entity_poly.pdbx_strand_id
1 'polypeptide(L)'
;MHIDSLSLAKDQGSACIHASCVSIAGRGLLIIGASGTGKSGLALQMMAFGAKLVADDRVNLEMRQNRVIASAVSQIRGLIEARQIGLIKAEPSGPVPLDYVVDLDQPEPERLPEPLTVSVLRQTVPLLRGAGVPNLAVAMMQLLGNGRVNPEWPNS
;
A
#
# COMPACT_ATOMS: atom_id res chain seq x y z
N MET A 1 -13.16 9.16 -0.94
CA MET A 1 -13.89 8.16 -0.15
C MET A 1 -13.00 7.22 0.68
N HIS A 2 -11.84 6.74 0.22
CA HIS A 2 -10.94 5.87 1.04
C HIS A 2 -9.74 6.60 1.65
N ILE A 3 -9.21 7.64 0.98
CA ILE A 3 -8.35 8.63 1.64
C ILE A 3 -9.07 9.25 2.84
N ASP A 4 -10.39 9.39 2.77
CA ASP A 4 -11.20 9.90 3.88
C ASP A 4 -11.14 8.96 5.09
N SER A 5 -11.09 7.63 4.90
CA SER A 5 -10.92 6.68 6.01
C SER A 5 -9.55 6.83 6.70
N LEU A 6 -8.49 7.09 5.94
CA LEU A 6 -7.17 7.41 6.50
C LEU A 6 -7.19 8.76 7.22
N SER A 7 -7.89 9.74 6.64
CA SER A 7 -8.01 11.10 7.17
C SER A 7 -8.85 11.16 8.45
N LEU A 8 -9.87 10.31 8.58
CA LEU A 8 -10.66 10.12 9.80
C LEU A 8 -9.84 9.48 10.93
N ALA A 9 -8.82 8.71 10.58
CA ALA A 9 -7.93 8.06 11.55
C ALA A 9 -6.72 8.93 11.93
N LYS A 10 -6.56 10.14 11.37
CA LYS A 10 -5.34 10.95 11.49
C LYS A 10 -4.91 11.28 12.93
N ASP A 11 -5.87 11.41 13.85
CA ASP A 11 -5.57 11.77 15.25
C ASP A 11 -5.45 10.54 16.17
N GLN A 12 -5.69 9.33 15.63
CA GLN A 12 -5.73 8.08 16.38
C GLN A 12 -4.33 7.45 16.55
N GLY A 13 -4.18 6.62 17.58
CA GLY A 13 -2.96 5.82 17.80
C GLY A 13 -2.94 4.49 17.02
N SER A 14 -4.10 4.03 16.58
CA SER A 14 -4.27 2.80 15.80
C SER A 14 -5.56 2.83 15.00
N ALA A 15 -5.63 2.09 13.90
CA ALA A 15 -6.84 1.91 13.10
C ALA A 15 -6.85 0.54 12.41
N CYS A 16 -8.04 0.04 12.07
CA CYS A 16 -8.21 -1.13 11.22
C CYS A 16 -9.00 -0.72 9.98
N ILE A 17 -8.41 -0.84 8.79
CA ILE A 17 -8.97 -0.30 7.54
C ILE A 17 -9.12 -1.37 6.47
N HIS A 18 -10.04 -1.15 5.53
CA HIS A 18 -10.18 -1.99 4.34
C HIS A 18 -9.10 -1.65 3.31
N ALA A 19 -8.10 -2.52 3.20
CA ALA A 19 -6.93 -2.33 2.35
C ALA A 19 -6.18 -3.65 2.15
N SER A 20 -5.22 -3.67 1.23
CA SER A 20 -4.21 -4.73 1.16
C SER A 20 -2.84 -4.13 1.50
N CYS A 21 -1.91 -4.93 2.01
CA CYS A 21 -0.56 -4.49 2.31
C CYS A 21 0.47 -5.55 1.93
N VAL A 22 1.51 -5.12 1.22
CA VAL A 22 2.66 -5.94 0.85
C VAL A 22 3.94 -5.28 1.33
N SER A 23 5.03 -6.05 1.38
CA SER A 23 6.34 -5.56 1.81
C SER A 23 7.45 -5.98 0.87
N ILE A 24 8.43 -5.10 0.67
CA ILE A 24 9.64 -5.34 -0.12
C ILE A 24 10.81 -4.76 0.66
N ALA A 25 11.86 -5.55 0.89
CA ALA A 25 13.04 -5.13 1.64
C ALA A 25 12.71 -4.44 2.99
N GLY A 26 11.69 -4.93 3.69
CA GLY A 26 11.23 -4.39 4.97
C GLY A 26 10.38 -3.12 4.89
N ARG A 27 10.09 -2.62 3.68
CA ARG A 27 9.27 -1.43 3.44
C ARG A 27 7.84 -1.81 3.10
N GLY A 28 6.87 -1.20 3.77
CA GLY A 28 5.45 -1.49 3.58
C GLY A 28 4.82 -0.61 2.50
N LEU A 29 4.03 -1.23 1.63
CA LEU A 29 3.11 -0.56 0.72
C LEU A 29 1.67 -0.86 1.14
N LEU A 30 0.91 0.17 1.48
CA LEU A 30 -0.53 0.07 1.69
C LEU A 30 -1.25 0.36 0.37
N ILE A 31 -2.14 -0.54 -0.03
CA ILE A 31 -2.92 -0.46 -1.26
C ILE A 31 -4.37 -0.17 -0.87
N ILE A 32 -4.84 1.03 -1.20
CA ILE A 32 -6.20 1.49 -0.91
C ILE A 32 -7.03 1.66 -2.18
N GLY A 33 -8.34 1.76 -2.01
CA GLY A 33 -9.31 1.96 -3.08
C GLY A 33 -10.62 1.23 -2.78
N ALA A 34 -11.65 1.53 -3.57
CA ALA A 34 -12.98 0.98 -3.44
C ALA A 34 -13.02 -0.55 -3.61
N SER A 35 -14.15 -1.15 -3.21
CA SER A 35 -14.36 -2.57 -3.45
C SER A 35 -14.32 -2.86 -4.96
N GLY A 36 -13.61 -3.90 -5.36
CA GLY A 36 -13.48 -4.29 -6.76
C GLY A 36 -12.44 -3.53 -7.59
N THR A 37 -11.71 -2.54 -7.03
CA THR A 37 -10.66 -1.79 -7.78
C THR A 37 -9.35 -2.57 -7.97
N GLY A 38 -9.27 -3.78 -7.43
CA GLY A 38 -8.14 -4.68 -7.66
C GLY A 38 -7.02 -4.63 -6.62
N LYS A 39 -7.28 -4.18 -5.39
CA LYS A 39 -6.28 -4.17 -4.28
C LYS A 39 -5.57 -5.52 -4.09
N SER A 40 -6.34 -6.60 -3.89
CA SER A 40 -5.82 -7.96 -3.75
C SER A 40 -5.14 -8.44 -5.04
N GLY A 41 -5.66 -8.03 -6.20
CA GLY A 41 -5.05 -8.32 -7.50
C GLY A 41 -3.66 -7.70 -7.66
N LEU A 42 -3.48 -6.43 -7.28
CA LEU A 42 -2.19 -5.76 -7.27
C LEU A 42 -1.23 -6.42 -6.27
N ALA A 43 -1.72 -6.77 -5.07
CA ALA A 43 -0.93 -7.49 -4.08
C ALA A 43 -0.43 -8.84 -4.63
N LEU A 44 -1.29 -9.63 -5.28
CA LEU A 44 -0.93 -10.90 -5.94
C LEU A 44 0.10 -10.69 -7.05
N GLN A 45 -0.07 -9.68 -7.90
CA GLN A 45 0.90 -9.36 -8.95
C GLN A 45 2.27 -9.03 -8.36
N MET A 46 2.32 -8.21 -7.31
CA MET A 46 3.58 -7.87 -6.64
C MET A 46 4.21 -9.09 -5.94
N MET A 47 3.40 -9.98 -5.36
CA MET A 47 3.88 -11.25 -4.79
C MET A 47 4.54 -12.14 -5.85
N ALA A 48 4.00 -12.18 -7.06
CA ALA A 48 4.62 -12.91 -8.17
C ALA A 48 6.02 -12.36 -8.54
N PHE A 49 6.30 -11.10 -8.21
CA PHE A 49 7.61 -10.46 -8.39
C PHE A 49 8.48 -10.45 -7.13
N GLY A 50 8.06 -11.13 -6.05
CA GLY A 50 8.87 -11.31 -4.83
C GLY A 50 8.52 -10.37 -3.67
N ALA A 51 7.45 -9.56 -3.77
CA ALA A 51 6.89 -8.91 -2.59
C ALA A 51 6.30 -9.94 -1.62
N LYS A 52 6.30 -9.64 -0.32
CA LYS A 52 5.71 -10.51 0.70
C LYS A 52 4.38 -9.95 1.19
N LEU A 53 3.35 -10.79 1.30
CA LEU A 53 2.04 -10.40 1.81
C LEU A 53 2.14 -10.03 3.29
N VAL A 54 1.73 -8.81 3.64
CA VAL A 54 1.57 -8.39 5.04
C VAL A 54 0.14 -8.66 5.48
N ALA A 55 -0.85 -8.25 4.67
CA ALA A 55 -2.27 -8.40 4.95
C ALA A 55 -3.11 -8.23 3.68
N ASP A 56 -4.30 -8.82 3.65
CA ASP A 56 -5.33 -8.59 2.63
C ASP A 56 -6.70 -8.37 3.29
N ASP A 57 -7.61 -7.69 2.61
CA ASP A 57 -8.93 -7.19 3.06
C ASP A 57 -8.91 -6.24 4.27
N ARG A 58 -8.31 -6.61 5.41
CA ARG A 58 -8.19 -5.75 6.60
C ARG A 58 -6.74 -5.60 7.06
N VAL A 59 -6.29 -4.35 7.19
CA VAL A 59 -4.95 -4.00 7.67
C VAL A 59 -5.07 -3.31 9.03
N ASN A 60 -4.31 -3.81 10.01
CA ASN A 60 -4.09 -3.12 11.28
C ASN A 60 -2.94 -2.12 11.12
N LEU A 61 -3.21 -0.87 11.47
CA LEU A 61 -2.26 0.23 11.53
C LEU A 61 -2.07 0.67 12.98
N GLU A 62 -0.82 0.85 13.42
CA GLU A 62 -0.50 1.26 14.77
C GLU A 62 0.69 2.22 14.79
N MET A 63 0.63 3.27 15.63
CA MET A 63 1.76 4.13 15.90
C MET A 63 2.77 3.43 16.82
N ARG A 64 4.01 3.22 16.36
CA ARG A 64 5.14 2.77 17.18
C ARG A 64 6.38 3.60 16.90
N GLN A 65 6.98 4.17 17.95
CA GLN A 65 8.22 4.96 17.85
C GLN A 65 8.20 5.97 16.68
N ASN A 66 7.11 6.73 16.57
CA ASN A 66 6.89 7.74 15.53
C ASN A 66 6.81 7.20 14.08
N ARG A 67 6.51 5.92 13.89
CA ARG A 67 6.19 5.32 12.59
C ARG A 67 4.83 4.64 12.63
N VAL A 68 4.16 4.59 11.48
CA VAL A 68 2.99 3.74 11.29
C VAL A 68 3.46 2.34 10.95
N ILE A 69 3.01 1.36 11.71
CA ILE A 69 3.31 -0.05 11.50
C ILE A 69 2.05 -0.74 10.96
N ALA A 70 2.18 -1.41 9.82
CA ALA A 70 1.13 -2.22 9.20
C ALA A 70 1.30 -3.70 9.56
N SER A 71 0.18 -4.37 9.85
CA SER A 71 0.15 -5.80 10.15
C SER A 71 -1.20 -6.42 9.78
N ALA A 72 -1.24 -7.76 9.69
CA ALA A 72 -2.48 -8.50 9.53
C ALA A 72 -3.33 -8.49 10.79
N VAL A 73 -4.64 -8.53 10.59
CA VAL A 73 -5.61 -8.98 11.59
C VAL A 73 -5.45 -10.50 11.77
N SER A 74 -5.48 -10.99 13.01
CA SER A 74 -5.11 -12.38 13.34
C SER A 74 -5.98 -13.43 12.64
N GLN A 75 -7.27 -13.16 12.44
CA GLN A 75 -8.23 -14.07 11.82
C GLN A 75 -7.94 -14.37 10.34
N ILE A 76 -7.33 -13.43 9.62
CA ILE A 76 -7.12 -13.50 8.16
C ILE A 76 -5.62 -13.48 7.78
N ARG A 77 -4.74 -13.63 8.76
CA ARG A 77 -3.28 -13.62 8.55
C ARG A 77 -2.86 -14.76 7.61
N GLY A 78 -2.10 -14.42 6.57
CA GLY A 78 -1.60 -15.39 5.59
C GLY A 78 -2.65 -15.87 4.60
N LEU A 79 -3.77 -15.14 4.49
CA LEU A 79 -4.80 -15.37 3.48
C LEU A 79 -4.87 -14.18 2.52
N ILE A 80 -5.16 -14.46 1.25
CA ILE A 80 -5.42 -13.45 0.22
C ILE A 80 -6.56 -13.95 -0.67
N GLU A 81 -7.46 -13.04 -1.07
CA GLU A 81 -8.53 -13.37 -2.02
C GLU A 81 -8.03 -13.27 -3.46
N ALA A 82 -8.11 -14.38 -4.19
CA ALA A 82 -8.00 -14.38 -5.64
C ALA A 82 -9.40 -14.47 -6.24
N ARG A 83 -9.87 -13.40 -6.89
CA ARG A 83 -11.23 -13.33 -7.44
C ARG A 83 -11.48 -14.50 -8.39
N GLN A 84 -12.67 -15.11 -8.29
CA GLN A 84 -13.08 -16.33 -9.03
C GLN A 84 -12.33 -17.63 -8.67
N ILE A 85 -11.28 -17.56 -7.85
CA ILE A 85 -10.57 -18.72 -7.30
C ILE A 85 -10.98 -18.96 -5.84
N GLY A 86 -11.11 -17.88 -5.05
CA GLY A 86 -11.42 -17.91 -3.63
C GLY A 86 -10.22 -17.51 -2.76
N LEU A 87 -10.29 -17.81 -1.47
CA LEU A 87 -9.22 -17.56 -0.52
C LEU A 87 -8.08 -18.57 -0.70
N ILE A 88 -6.85 -18.07 -0.79
CA ILE A 88 -5.64 -18.89 -0.91
C ILE A 88 -4.63 -18.54 0.18
N LYS A 89 -3.75 -19.51 0.49
CA LYS A 89 -2.68 -19.33 1.48
C LYS A 89 -1.50 -18.58 0.89
N ALA A 90 -0.89 -17.73 1.70
CA ALA A 90 0.39 -17.08 1.44
C ALA A 90 1.24 -17.10 2.70
N GLU A 91 2.57 -17.07 2.54
CA GLU A 91 3.47 -16.90 3.67
C GLU A 91 3.29 -15.48 4.26
N PRO A 92 2.87 -15.35 5.53
CA PRO A 92 2.62 -14.04 6.12
C PRO A 92 3.93 -13.33 6.46
N SER A 93 3.99 -12.04 6.17
CA SER A 93 5.09 -11.12 6.49
C SER A 93 4.64 -10.03 7.46
N GLY A 94 5.62 -9.31 8.01
CA GLY A 94 5.42 -8.20 8.94
C GLY A 94 5.27 -8.62 10.41
N PRO A 95 4.99 -7.65 11.30
CA PRO A 95 4.65 -6.24 11.04
C PRO A 95 5.73 -5.45 10.31
N VAL A 96 5.36 -4.45 9.50
CA VAL A 96 6.30 -3.61 8.73
C VAL A 96 6.02 -2.12 8.91
N PRO A 97 7.04 -1.24 8.87
CA PRO A 97 6.79 0.18 8.72
C PRO A 97 6.06 0.47 7.40
N LEU A 98 5.16 1.45 7.41
CA LEU A 98 4.47 1.93 6.23
C LEU A 98 5.29 3.04 5.56
N ASP A 99 5.79 2.79 4.35
CA ASP A 99 6.65 3.72 3.61
C ASP A 99 5.92 4.39 2.45
N TYR A 100 4.92 3.71 1.86
CA TYR A 100 4.14 4.24 0.74
C TYR A 100 2.66 3.85 0.86
N VAL A 101 1.79 4.71 0.34
CA VAL A 101 0.39 4.41 0.04
C VAL A 101 0.18 4.51 -1.47
N VAL A 102 -0.56 3.56 -2.05
CA VAL A 102 -1.07 3.68 -3.42
C VAL A 102 -2.59 3.66 -3.41
N ASP A 103 -3.19 4.66 -4.05
CA ASP A 103 -4.64 4.82 -4.21
C ASP A 103 -5.10 4.36 -5.59
N LEU A 104 -5.89 3.29 -5.63
CA LEU A 104 -6.44 2.73 -6.87
C LEU A 104 -7.76 3.40 -7.31
N ASP A 105 -8.28 4.39 -6.56
CA ASP A 105 -9.47 5.16 -6.95
C ASP A 105 -9.13 6.34 -7.85
N GLN A 106 -7.91 6.91 -7.71
CA GLN A 106 -7.53 8.15 -8.39
C GLN A 106 -6.52 7.91 -9.50
N PRO A 107 -6.78 8.42 -10.73
CA PRO A 107 -5.80 8.41 -11.80
C PRO A 107 -4.75 9.51 -11.58
N GLU A 108 -3.55 9.29 -12.12
CA GLU A 108 -2.52 10.32 -12.20
C GLU A 108 -2.48 10.90 -13.62
N PRO A 109 -2.88 12.17 -13.83
CA PRO A 109 -2.85 12.78 -15.16
C PRO A 109 -1.44 13.15 -15.63
N GLU A 110 -0.52 13.43 -14.70
CA GLU A 110 0.82 13.90 -15.05
C GLU A 110 1.75 12.74 -15.42
N ARG A 111 2.53 12.91 -16.49
CA ARG A 111 3.58 11.94 -16.85
C ARG A 111 4.66 11.84 -15.77
N LEU A 112 4.99 12.99 -15.16
CA LEU A 112 5.95 13.12 -14.08
C LEU A 112 5.29 13.90 -12.95
N PRO A 113 4.57 13.22 -12.05
CA PRO A 113 3.86 13.90 -10.98
C PRO A 113 4.83 14.44 -9.93
N GLU A 114 4.46 15.57 -9.33
CA GLU A 114 5.07 16.02 -8.09
C GLU A 114 4.79 15.02 -6.95
N PRO A 115 5.70 14.86 -5.97
CA PRO A 115 5.46 13.98 -4.82
C PRO A 115 4.21 14.39 -4.04
N LEU A 116 3.27 13.47 -3.90
CA LEU A 116 2.08 13.64 -3.06
C LEU A 116 2.26 12.94 -1.73
N THR A 117 1.50 13.38 -0.73
CA THR A 117 1.47 12.75 0.60
C THR A 117 0.05 12.62 1.12
N VAL A 118 -0.17 11.65 2.00
CA VAL A 118 -1.41 11.44 2.73
C VAL A 118 -1.13 11.27 4.22
N SER A 119 -2.04 11.76 5.07
CA SER A 119 -1.98 11.48 6.50
C SER A 119 -2.46 10.06 6.79
N VAL A 120 -1.64 9.27 7.46
CA VAL A 120 -2.01 7.95 8.00
C VAL A 120 -1.72 7.96 9.48
N LEU A 121 -2.77 7.87 10.31
CA LEU A 121 -2.65 8.21 11.72
C LEU A 121 -1.93 9.57 11.85
N ARG A 122 -0.97 9.69 12.77
CA ARG A 122 -0.25 10.94 13.05
C ARG A 122 0.99 11.15 12.18
N GLN A 123 1.10 10.45 11.03
CA GLN A 123 2.26 10.55 10.14
C GLN A 123 1.85 10.95 8.73
N THR A 124 2.75 11.63 8.05
CA THR A 124 2.64 11.94 6.62
C THR A 124 3.40 10.89 5.83
N VAL A 125 2.70 10.19 4.94
CA VAL A 125 3.26 9.10 4.14
C VAL A 125 3.17 9.47 2.65
N PRO A 126 4.21 9.20 1.84
CA PRO A 126 4.14 9.33 0.39
C PRO A 126 2.94 8.61 -0.23
N LEU A 127 2.22 9.31 -1.12
CA LEU A 127 1.04 8.81 -1.82
C LEU A 127 1.32 8.72 -3.32
N LEU A 128 0.89 7.62 -3.94
CA LEU A 128 0.81 7.47 -5.38
C LEU A 128 -0.65 7.27 -5.81
N ARG A 129 -1.05 7.93 -6.90
CA ARG A 129 -2.31 7.68 -7.59
C ARG A 129 -2.09 6.58 -8.63
N GLY A 130 -2.70 5.42 -8.43
CA GLY A 130 -2.43 4.20 -9.17
C GLY A 130 -3.52 3.80 -10.16
N ALA A 131 -4.67 4.48 -10.18
CA ALA A 131 -5.77 4.07 -11.05
C ALA A 131 -5.37 4.20 -12.53
N GLY A 132 -5.46 3.09 -13.27
CA GLY A 132 -5.12 3.04 -14.70
C GLY A 132 -3.63 3.16 -15.01
N VAL A 133 -2.74 3.19 -14.02
CA VAL A 133 -1.29 3.25 -14.25
C VAL A 133 -0.81 1.93 -14.86
N PRO A 134 -0.21 1.93 -16.05
CA PRO A 134 0.31 0.71 -16.67
C PRO A 134 1.49 0.17 -15.87
N ASN A 135 1.60 -1.16 -15.79
CA ASN A 135 2.70 -1.86 -15.11
C ASN A 135 2.90 -1.46 -13.63
N LEU A 136 1.84 -1.00 -12.95
CA LEU A 136 1.91 -0.48 -11.59
C LEU A 136 2.63 -1.42 -10.62
N ALA A 137 2.33 -2.73 -10.64
CA ALA A 137 3.00 -3.70 -9.77
C ALA A 137 4.53 -3.64 -9.89
N VAL A 138 5.06 -3.66 -11.12
CA VAL A 138 6.50 -3.64 -11.41
C VAL A 138 7.10 -2.27 -11.08
N ALA A 139 6.38 -1.18 -11.36
CA ALA A 139 6.82 0.17 -10.99
C ALA A 139 6.96 0.31 -9.47
N MET A 140 6.01 -0.24 -8.70
CA MET A 140 6.07 -0.26 -7.24
C MET A 140 7.22 -1.14 -6.73
N MET A 141 7.50 -2.29 -7.37
CA MET A 141 8.69 -3.09 -7.05
C MET A 141 9.98 -2.28 -7.19
N GLN A 142 10.12 -1.57 -8.31
CA GLN A 142 11.29 -0.73 -8.59
C GLN A 142 11.42 0.41 -7.58
N LEU A 143 10.31 1.09 -7.28
CA LEU A 143 10.26 2.21 -6.36
C LEU A 143 10.59 1.81 -4.92
N LEU A 144 9.98 0.74 -4.40
CA LEU A 144 10.24 0.29 -3.03
C LEU A 144 11.66 -0.29 -2.88
N GLY A 145 12.20 -0.90 -3.93
CA GLY A 145 13.57 -1.41 -3.92
C GLY A 145 14.61 -0.30 -3.97
N ASN A 146 14.43 0.69 -4.85
CA ASN A 146 15.49 1.62 -5.25
C ASN A 146 15.23 3.10 -4.90
N GLY A 147 14.02 3.42 -4.45
CA GLY A 147 13.61 4.79 -4.13
C GLY A 147 13.14 5.61 -5.33
N ARG A 148 12.67 6.83 -5.05
CA ARG A 148 12.23 7.81 -6.03
C ARG A 148 13.36 8.81 -6.29
N VAL A 149 13.51 9.25 -7.54
CA VAL A 149 14.30 10.44 -7.88
C VAL A 149 13.36 11.64 -7.84
N ASN A 150 13.73 12.70 -7.14
CA ASN A 150 12.97 13.96 -7.13
C ASN A 150 12.92 14.55 -8.55
N PRO A 151 11.87 15.31 -8.91
CA PRO A 151 11.59 15.70 -10.30
C PRO A 151 12.60 16.67 -10.95
N GLU A 152 13.73 16.95 -10.33
CA GLU A 152 14.86 17.57 -11.03
C GLU A 152 15.44 16.53 -11.99
N TRP A 153 15.12 16.69 -13.27
CA TRP A 153 15.81 15.97 -14.31
C TRP A 153 17.32 16.22 -14.15
N PRO A 154 18.17 15.18 -14.14
CA PRO A 154 19.58 15.41 -14.37
C PRO A 154 19.68 16.06 -15.77
N ASN A 155 20.03 17.35 -15.80
CA ASN A 155 20.20 18.24 -16.96
C ASN A 155 19.10 19.29 -17.26
N SER A 156 18.31 19.73 -16.27
CA SER A 156 17.72 21.09 -16.34
C SER A 156 18.76 22.16 -16.01
#